data_AF-A0A925R8A5-F1
#
_entry.id   AF-A0A925R8A5-F1
#
_cell.length_a   1.000
_cell.length_b   1.000
_cell.length_c   1.000
_cell.angle_alpha   90.00
_cell.angle_beta   90.00
_cell.angle_gamma   90.00
#
_symmetry.space_group_name_H-M   'P 1'
#
loop_
_entity.id
_entity.type
_entity.pdbx_description
1 polymer ?
#
loop_
_entity_poly.entity_id
_entity_poly.type
_entity_poly.pdbx_seq_one_letter_code
_entity_poly.pdbx_strand_id
1 'polypeptide(L)' 'MIDRNNPLIREATSLPPLDKLQLVDYLLESLDMPDAEIEKLWAEESSRRWEGYKAGEIGSVSAAEVFEKYKP' A
#
# COMPACT_ATOMS: atom_id res chain seq x y z
N MET A 1 11.64 12.02 -15.78
CA MET A 1 10.97 12.41 -17.05
C MET A 1 10.71 11.14 -17.85
N ILE A 2 9.53 11.01 -18.47
CA ILE A 2 9.23 9.84 -19.33
C ILE A 2 9.96 9.99 -20.66
N ASP A 3 10.78 9.00 -21.03
CA ASP A 3 11.39 8.94 -22.36
C ASP A 3 10.36 8.44 -23.38
N ARG A 4 9.87 9.35 -24.21
CA ARG A 4 8.87 9.06 -25.26
C ARG A 4 9.44 8.28 -26.45
N ASN A 5 10.76 8.12 -26.53
CA ASN A 5 11.40 7.30 -27.56
C ASN A 5 11.55 5.83 -27.14
N ASN A 6 11.30 5.53 -25.87
CA ASN A 6 11.30 4.16 -25.39
C ASN A 6 10.24 3.34 -26.18
N PRO A 7 10.64 2.22 -26.81
CA PRO A 7 9.74 1.36 -27.57
C PRO A 7 8.49 0.94 -26.78
N LEU A 8 8.63 0.66 -25.48
CA LEU A 8 7.52 0.28 -24.60
C LEU A 8 6.48 1.40 -24.44
N ILE A 9 6.92 2.65 -24.37
CA ILE A 9 6.02 3.80 -24.28
C ILE A 9 5.26 3.98 -25.60
N ARG A 10 5.91 3.75 -26.74
CA ARG A 10 5.26 3.83 -28.06
C ARG A 10 4.22 2.73 -28.25
N GLU A 11 4.51 1.52 -27.79
CA GLU A 11 3.59 0.39 -27.81
C GLU A 11 2.39 0.62 -26.88
N ALA A 12 2.63 0.98 -25.61
CA ALA A 12 1.55 1.29 -24.68
C ALA A 12 0.67 2.45 -25.16
N THR A 13 1.25 3.45 -25.83
CA THR A 13 0.50 4.58 -26.39
C THR A 13 -0.22 4.28 -27.70
N SER A 14 0.14 3.21 -28.43
CA SER A 14 -0.56 2.79 -29.65
C SER A 14 -1.80 1.93 -29.37
N LEU A 15 -1.93 1.39 -28.15
CA LEU A 15 -3.08 0.59 -27.73
C LEU A 15 -4.42 1.35 -27.84
N PRO A 16 -5.53 0.64 -28.14
CA PRO A 16 -6.88 1.17 -28.00
C PRO A 16 -7.16 1.71 -26.59
N PRO A 17 -8.09 2.65 -26.41
CA PRO A 17 -8.37 3.25 -25.10
C PRO A 17 -8.71 2.23 -24.00
N LEU A 18 -9.45 1.17 -24.32
CA LEU A 18 -9.82 0.13 -23.36
C LEU A 18 -8.60 -0.69 -22.90
N ASP A 19 -7.76 -1.10 -23.85
CA ASP A 19 -6.56 -1.89 -23.58
C ASP A 19 -5.53 -1.07 -22.79
N LYS A 20 -5.45 0.24 -23.03
CA LYS A 20 -4.65 1.16 -22.19
C LYS A 20 -5.11 1.16 -20.74
N LEU A 21 -6.43 1.23 -20.52
CA LEU A 21 -6.99 1.21 -19.16
C LEU A 21 -6.67 -0.11 -18.46
N GLN A 22 -6.89 -1.24 -19.14
CA GLN A 22 -6.56 -2.56 -18.63
C GLN A 22 -5.07 -2.70 -18.28
N LEU A 23 -4.18 -2.18 -19.13
CA LEU A 23 -2.74 -2.18 -18.87
C LEU A 23 -2.38 -1.32 -17.65
N VAL A 24 -3.00 -0.14 -17.51
CA VAL A 24 -2.78 0.73 -16.34
C VAL A 24 -3.23 0.03 -15.06
N ASP A 25 -4.42 -0.56 -15.05
CA ASP A 25 -4.95 -1.26 -13.87
C ASP A 25 -4.04 -2.42 -13.46
N TYR A 26 -3.64 -3.27 -14.42
CA TYR A 26 -2.72 -4.37 -14.18
C TYR A 26 -1.36 -3.88 -13.64
N LEU A 27 -0.80 -2.81 -14.20
CA LEU A 27 0.48 -2.27 -13.75
C LEU A 27 0.36 -1.71 -12.33
N LEU A 28 -0.71 -0.99 -12.01
CA LEU A 28 -0.96 -0.50 -10.65
C LEU A 28 -1.08 -1.64 -9.66
N GLU A 29 -1.83 -2.68 -9.99
CA GLU A 29 -1.94 -3.90 -9.17
C GLU A 29 -0.57 -4.56 -8.97
N SER A 30 0.24 -4.68 -10.04
CA SER A 30 1.57 -5.29 -9.96
C SER A 30 2.57 -4.52 -9.10
N LEU A 31 2.41 -3.19 -8.99
CA LEU A 31 3.26 -2.34 -8.18
C LEU A 31 2.88 -2.35 -6.70
N ASP A 32 1.64 -2.74 -6.40
CA ASP A 32 1.09 -2.80 -5.04
C ASP A 32 1.00 -4.24 -4.53
N MET A 33 1.77 -5.16 -5.12
CA MET A 33 1.82 -6.54 -4.67
C MET A 33 2.57 -6.63 -3.34
N PRO A 34 1.91 -7.01 -2.24
CA PRO A 34 2.58 -7.14 -0.96
C PRO A 34 3.53 -8.33 -0.97
N ASP A 35 4.70 -8.16 -0.38
CA ASP A 35 5.64 -9.25 -0.18
C ASP A 35 5.07 -10.20 0.90
N ALA A 36 4.86 -11.46 0.52
CA ALA A 36 4.24 -12.45 1.40
C ALA A 36 5.03 -12.70 2.70
N GLU A 37 6.36 -12.52 2.69
CA GLU A 37 7.17 -12.61 3.89
C GLU A 37 6.91 -11.40 4.81
N ILE A 38 6.83 -10.20 4.23
CA ILE A 38 6.49 -8.97 4.96
C ILE A 38 5.09 -9.08 5.57
N GLU A 39 4.09 -9.52 4.80
CA GLU A 39 2.71 -9.72 5.29
C GLU A 39 2.65 -10.68 6.48
N LYS A 40 3.41 -11.79 6.40
CA LYS A 40 3.51 -12.74 7.50
C LYS A 40 4.10 -12.10 8.76
N LEU A 41 5.19 -11.35 8.62
CA LEU A 41 5.83 -10.65 9.75
C LEU A 41 4.90 -9.60 10.36
N TRP A 42 4.13 -8.88 9.54
CA TRP A 42 3.11 -7.93 10.02
C TRP A 42 1.96 -8.62 10.74
N ALA A 43 1.48 -9.77 10.25
CA ALA A 43 0.44 -10.55 10.91
C ALA A 43 0.90 -11.05 12.28
N GLU A 44 2.14 -11.53 12.38
CA GLU A 44 2.74 -11.98 13.65
C GLU A 44 2.92 -10.81 14.64
N GLU A 45 3.48 -9.69 14.19
CA GLU A 45 3.68 -8.50 15.03
C GLU A 45 2.36 -7.90 15.52
N SER A 46 1.37 -7.75 14.63
CA SER A 46 0.07 -7.18 14.98
C SER A 46 -0.67 -8.04 15.99
N SER A 47 -0.67 -9.36 15.81
CA SER A 47 -1.28 -10.31 16.75
C SER A 47 -0.59 -10.24 18.12
N ARG A 48 0.75 -10.24 18.14
CA ARG A 48 1.53 -10.14 19.39
C ARG A 48 1.24 -8.83 20.14
N ARG A 49 1.14 -7.70 19.42
CA ARG A 49 0.80 -6.40 20.05
C ARG A 49 -0.62 -6.37 20.58
N TRP A 50 -1.56 -6.97 19.87
CA TRP A 50 -2.95 -7.06 20.31
C TRP A 50 -3.06 -7.86 21.61
N GLU A 51 -2.40 -9.01 21.70
CA GLU A 51 -2.38 -9.83 22.91
C GLU A 51 -1.73 -9.09 24.09
N GLY A 52 -0.58 -8.46 23.89
CA GLY A 52 0.09 -7.66 24.93
C GLY A 52 -0.74 -6.47 25.40
N TYR A 53 -1.47 -5.81 24.49
CA TYR A 53 -2.43 -4.77 24.86
C TYR A 53 -3.58 -5.34 25.70
N LYS A 54 -4.15 -6.47 25.29
CA LYS A 54 -5.23 -7.15 26.02
C LYS A 54 -4.79 -7.63 27.40
N ALA A 55 -3.53 -8.00 27.57
CA ALA A 55 -2.92 -8.40 28.84
C ALA A 55 -2.51 -7.19 29.72
N GLY A 56 -2.55 -5.96 29.18
CA GLY A 56 -2.10 -4.76 29.89
C GLY A 56 -0.58 -4.57 29.92
N GLU A 57 0.16 -5.37 29.15
CA GLU A 57 1.62 -5.31 29.02
C GLU A 57 2.07 -4.20 28.06
N ILE A 58 1.21 -3.84 27.11
CA ILE A 58 1.42 -2.77 26.14
C ILE A 58 0.43 -1.64 26.40
N GLY A 59 0.94 -0.43 26.64
CA GLY A 59 0.12 0.77 26.82
C GLY A 59 -0.50 1.26 25.50
N SER A 60 -1.56 2.07 25.61
CA SER A 60 -2.21 2.73 24.49
C SER A 60 -2.39 4.22 24.77
N VAL A 61 -2.40 5.03 23.73
CA VAL A 61 -2.82 6.44 23.79
C VAL A 61 -4.30 6.56 23.44
N SER A 62 -4.98 7.56 24.01
CA SER A 62 -6.39 7.80 23.68
C SER A 62 -6.54 8.36 22.27
N ALA A 63 -7.67 8.10 21.62
CA ALA A 63 -7.96 8.71 20.32
C ALA A 63 -7.93 10.25 20.40
N ALA A 64 -8.46 10.84 21.48
CA ALA A 64 -8.44 12.28 21.69
C ALA A 64 -7.02 12.86 21.66
N GLU A 65 -6.06 12.19 22.31
CA GLU A 65 -4.66 12.58 22.32
C GLU A 65 -4.02 12.49 20.92
N VAL A 66 -4.30 11.42 20.17
CA VAL A 66 -3.78 11.25 18.79
C VAL A 66 -4.26 12.36 17.86
N PHE A 67 -5.52 12.76 17.97
CA PHE A 67 -6.14 13.76 17.10
C PHE A 67 -5.86 15.21 17.51
N GLU A 68 -5.26 15.44 18.68
CA GLU A 68 -4.99 16.80 19.19
C GLU A 68 -4.22 17.66 18.17
N LYS A 69 -3.19 17.10 17.53
CA LYS A 69 -2.35 17.81 16.55
C LYS A 69 -3.03 18.11 15.20
N TYR A 70 -4.23 17.57 14.97
CA TYR A 70 -5.01 17.76 13.75
C TYR A 70 -6.27 18.59 13.99
N LYS A 71 -6.45 19.13 15.20
CA LYS A 71 -7.51 20.09 15.46
C LYS A 71 -7.27 21.34 14.60
N PRO A 72 -8.32 21.88 13.97
CA PRO A 72 -8.22 23.07 13.12
C PRO A 72 -7.76 24.31 13.88
#